data_AF-A0A2S9D3J6-F1
#
_entry.id   AF-A0A2S9D3J6-F1
#
_cell.length_a   1.000
_cell.length_b   1.000
_cell.length_c   1.000
_cell.angle_alpha   90.00
_cell.angle_beta   90.00
_cell.angle_gamma   90.00
#
_symmetry.space_group_name_H-M   'P 1'
#
loop_
_entity.id
_entity.type
_entity.pdbx_description
1 polymer ?
#
loop_
_entity_poly.entity_id
_entity_poly.type
_entity_poly.pdbx_seq_one_letter_code
_entity_poly.pdbx_strand_id
1 'polypeptide(L)' 'MADAKARGVYRGRKPSIDPLEVQRLRAEEKLGATEIARRLGVGRASVYRVLAQHGHQA' A
#
# COMPACT_ATOMS: atom_id res chain seq x y z
N MET A 1 -9.05 -1.12 32.65
CA MET A 1 -9.45 -0.42 31.42
C MET A 1 -8.16 -0.13 30.66
N ALA A 2 -7.89 -0.87 29.58
CA ALA A 2 -6.68 -0.71 28.79
C ALA A 2 -7.03 0.11 27.54
N ASP A 3 -6.58 1.36 27.54
CA ASP A 3 -6.79 2.32 26.47
C ASP A 3 -6.19 1.85 25.13
N ALA A 4 -7.00 2.02 24.10
CA ALA A 4 -6.67 1.76 22.72
C ALA A 4 -5.42 2.53 22.26
N LYS A 5 -4.60 1.86 21.45
CA LYS A 5 -4.36 2.28 20.05
C LYS A 5 -3.53 1.23 19.33
N ALA A 6 -4.26 0.46 18.51
CA ALA A 6 -3.74 -0.20 17.33
C ALA A 6 -2.71 0.71 16.63
N ARG A 7 -1.53 0.18 16.31
CA ARG A 7 -0.59 0.58 15.24
C ARG A 7 0.83 0.18 15.62
N GLY A 8 1.19 -1.07 15.38
CA GLY A 8 2.57 -1.48 15.60
C GLY A 8 3.00 -2.73 14.87
N VAL A 9 2.13 -3.33 14.05
CA VAL A 9 2.48 -4.54 13.32
C VAL A 9 2.94 -4.17 11.91
N TYR A 10 4.09 -3.49 11.83
CA TYR A 10 4.87 -3.48 10.59
C TYR A 10 5.60 -4.83 10.51
N ARG A 11 4.82 -5.89 10.23
CA ARG A 11 5.31 -7.25 10.09
C ARG A 11 5.78 -7.46 8.64
N GLY A 12 7.07 -7.71 8.49
CA GLY A 12 7.70 -8.10 7.24
C GLY A 12 8.61 -7.01 6.70
N ARG A 13 9.80 -7.41 6.22
CA ARG A 13 10.82 -6.55 5.61
C ARG A 13 10.19 -5.36 4.88
N LYS A 14 10.70 -4.14 5.18
CA LYS A 14 10.37 -2.88 4.49
C LYS A 14 9.94 -3.17 3.05
N PRO A 15 8.66 -2.98 2.69
CA PRO A 15 8.31 -3.01 1.28
C PRO A 15 9.14 -1.90 0.64
N SER A 16 9.96 -2.22 -0.36
CA SER A 16 10.69 -1.21 -1.15
C SER A 16 9.75 -0.22 -1.84
N ILE A 17 8.44 -0.46 -1.80
CA ILE A 17 7.41 0.36 -2.39
C ILE A 17 6.70 1.15 -1.30
N ASP A 18 6.56 2.46 -1.52
CA ASP A 18 5.82 3.34 -0.62
C ASP A 18 4.30 3.11 -0.79
N PRO A 19 3.59 2.63 0.25
CA PRO A 19 2.17 2.39 0.17
C PRO A 19 1.33 3.67 0.01
N LEU A 20 1.81 4.80 0.52
CA LEU A 20 1.14 6.09 0.37
C LEU A 20 1.20 6.56 -1.07
N GLU A 21 2.35 6.40 -1.73
CA GLU A 21 2.53 6.80 -3.12
C GLU A 21 1.66 5.97 -4.07
N VAL A 22 1.56 4.65 -3.83
CA VAL A 22 0.63 3.77 -4.58
C VAL A 22 -0.82 4.25 -4.43
N GLN A 23 -1.21 4.62 -3.20
CA GLN A 23 -2.57 5.05 -2.92
C GLN A 23 -2.86 6.43 -3.53
N ARG A 24 -1.88 7.33 -3.48
CA ARG A 24 -1.93 8.67 -4.08
C ARG A 24 -2.07 8.60 -5.59
N LEU A 25 -1.23 7.83 -6.27
CA LEU A 25 -1.33 7.63 -7.73
C LEU A 25 -2.66 7.00 -8.14
N ARG A 26 -3.20 6.11 -7.31
CA ARG A 26 -4.53 5.53 -7.55
C ARG A 26 -5.66 6.54 -7.30
N ALA A 27 -5.56 7.37 -6.26
CA ALA A 27 -6.64 8.28 -5.87
C ALA A 27 -6.65 9.56 -6.71
N GLU A 28 -5.47 10.16 -6.93
CA GLU A 28 -5.30 11.39 -7.69
C GLU A 28 -5.33 11.12 -9.19
N GLU A 29 -4.50 10.20 -9.68
CA GLU A 29 -4.38 9.94 -11.13
C GLU A 29 -5.35 8.87 -11.64
N LYS A 30 -6.11 8.21 -10.75
CA LYS A 30 -7.04 7.11 -11.10
C LYS A 30 -6.39 5.97 -11.89
N LEU A 31 -5.09 5.80 -11.74
CA LEU A 31 -4.31 4.82 -12.48
C LEU A 31 -4.59 3.39 -12.00
N GLY A 32 -4.55 2.45 -12.94
CA GLY A 32 -4.63 1.02 -12.64
C GLY A 32 -3.37 0.52 -11.94
N ALA A 33 -3.49 -0.61 -11.23
CA ALA A 33 -2.34 -1.23 -10.54
C ALA A 33 -1.16 -1.54 -11.49
N THR A 34 -1.44 -1.80 -12.76
CA THR A 34 -0.44 -2.03 -13.82
C THR A 34 0.33 -0.77 -14.19
N GLU A 35 -0.33 0.38 -14.37
CA GLU A 35 0.35 1.66 -14.63
C GLU A 35 1.16 2.10 -13.43
N ILE A 36 0.60 2.01 -12.21
CA ILE A 36 1.33 2.34 -10.98
C ILE A 36 2.59 1.48 -10.85
N ALA A 37 2.48 0.19 -11.18
CA ALA A 37 3.61 -0.71 -11.17
C ALA A 37 4.72 -0.28 -12.15
N ARG A 38 4.34 0.12 -13.38
CA ARG A 38 5.29 0.63 -14.39
C ARG A 38 5.91 1.95 -13.97
N ARG A 39 5.12 2.88 -13.43
CA ARG A 39 5.54 4.21 -12.98
C ARG A 39 6.57 4.13 -11.85
N LEU A 40 6.33 3.23 -10.89
CA LEU A 40 7.19 3.03 -9.73
C LEU A 40 8.32 2.00 -9.97
N GLY A 41 8.36 1.35 -11.13
CA GLY A 41 9.37 0.33 -11.44
C GLY A 41 9.25 -0.94 -10.59
N VAL A 42 8.04 -1.28 -10.16
CA VAL A 42 7.76 -2.42 -9.26
C VAL A 42 6.95 -3.50 -9.97
N GLY A 43 6.95 -4.70 -9.39
CA GLY A 43 6.04 -5.75 -9.82
C GLY A 43 4.59 -5.44 -9.45
N ARG A 44 3.65 -5.76 -10.34
CA ARG A 44 2.19 -5.74 -10.10
C ARG A 44 1.78 -6.46 -8.81
N ALA A 45 2.47 -7.55 -8.46
CA ALA A 45 2.24 -8.27 -7.20
C ALA A 45 2.48 -7.40 -5.96
N SER A 46 3.50 -6.53 -5.97
CA SER A 46 3.79 -5.61 -4.85
C SER A 46 2.69 -4.56 -4.72
N VAL A 47 2.21 -4.00 -5.84
CA VAL A 47 1.10 -3.03 -5.85
C VAL A 47 -0.18 -3.65 -5.30
N TYR A 48 -0.53 -4.86 -5.73
CA TYR A 48 -1.69 -5.57 -5.17
C TYR A 48 -1.56 -5.88 -3.68
N ARG A 49 -0.37 -6.29 -3.21
CA ARG A 49 -0.13 -6.53 -1.77
C ARG A 49 -0.32 -5.26 -0.94
N VAL A 50 0.13 -4.11 -1.45
CA VAL A 50 -0.05 -2.81 -0.79
C VAL A 50 -1.53 -2.43 -0.75
N LEU A 51 -2.22 -2.53 -1.88
CA LEU A 51 -3.64 -2.22 -1.98
C LEU A 51 -4.51 -3.16 -1.11
N ALA A 52 -4.14 -4.44 -1.02
CA ALA A 52 -4.82 -5.42 -0.18
C ALA A 52 -4.59 -5.16 1.31
N GLN A 53 -3.38 -4.76 1.72
CA GLN A 53 -3.05 -4.45 3.11
C GLN A 53 -3.71 -3.15 3.60
N HIS A 54 -3.84 -2.14 2.74
CA HIS A 54 -4.55 -0.89 3.07
C HIS A 54 -6.07 -0.96 2.88
N GLY A 55 -6.59 -1.98 2.18
CA GLY A 55 -8.04 -2.23 2.02
C GLY A 55 -8.69 -2.93 3.22
N HIS A 56 -7.93 -3.28 4.25
CA HIS A 56 -8.39 -4.01 5.46
C HIS A 56 -8.32 -3.17 6.75
N GLN A 57 -8.32 -1.84 6.66
CA GLN A 57 -8.57 -1.00 7.84
C GLN A 57 -10.07 -0.82 8.02
N ALA A 58 -10.70 -1.78 8.72
CA ALA A 58 -11.96 -1.57 9.43
C ALA A 58 -11.69 -0.91 10.79
#